data_AF-A0A0N1G689-F1
#
_entry.id   AF-A0A0N1G689-F1
#
_cell.length_a   1.000
_cell.length_b   1.000
_cell.length_c   1.000
_cell.angle_alpha   90.00
_cell.angle_beta   90.00
_cell.angle_gamma   90.00
#
_symmetry.space_group_name_H-M   'P 1'
#
loop_
_entity.id
_entity.type
_entity.pdbx_description
1 polymer ?
#
loop_
_entity_poly.entity_id
_entity_poly.type
_entity_poly.pdbx_seq_one_letter_code
_entity_poly.pdbx_strand_id
1 'polypeptide(L)'
;MLDARNAAPLPDWLDQLASSGLAPLAGIATALREDQQAVTQGSATPYNSGVNEGRITDVKLQKRIMAGRAGVPLLRHRVVLIAHLRRRYAAPATAAPR
;
A
#
# COMPACT_ATOMS: atom_id res chain seq x y z
N MET A 1 0.39 16.82 15.75
CA MET A 1 -0.06 15.91 14.68
C MET A 1 1.15 15.65 13.79
N LEU A 2 1.41 14.39 13.42
CA LEU A 2 2.51 14.03 12.52
C LEU A 2 2.26 14.64 11.13
N ASP A 3 3.27 15.30 10.57
CA ASP A 3 3.26 15.80 9.20
C ASP A 3 4.06 14.82 8.33
N ALA A 4 3.61 14.58 7.09
CA ALA A 4 4.17 13.61 6.14
C ALA A 4 5.60 13.95 5.65
N ARG A 5 6.23 14.96 6.25
CA ARG A 5 7.62 15.36 6.00
C ARG A 5 8.40 15.69 7.27
N ASN A 6 7.84 15.40 8.45
CA ASN A 6 8.51 15.65 9.72
C ASN A 6 8.23 14.53 10.73
N ALA A 7 9.23 13.67 10.91
CA ALA A 7 9.19 12.56 11.87
C ALA A 7 9.63 12.97 13.29
N ALA A 8 10.08 14.21 13.52
CA ALA A 8 10.55 14.66 14.83
C ALA A 8 9.54 14.44 15.98
N PRO A 9 8.22 14.65 15.82
CA PRO A 9 7.27 14.44 16.90
C PRO A 9 6.84 12.97 17.08
N LEU A 10 7.42 12.02 16.33
CA LEU A 10 7.04 10.61 16.38
C LEU A 10 7.25 9.96 17.76
N PRO A 11 8.41 10.12 18.44
CA PRO A 11 8.61 9.51 19.76
C PRO A 11 7.59 10.01 20.79
N ASP A 12 7.44 11.32 20.93
CA ASP A 12 6.51 11.94 21.88
C ASP A 12 5.06 11.53 21.59
N TRP A 13 4.69 11.41 20.32
CA TRP A 13 3.37 10.96 19.93
C TRP A 13 3.14 9.48 20.29
N LEU A 14 4.14 8.61 20.10
CA LEU A 14 4.06 7.21 20.52
C LEU A 14 3.98 7.06 22.05
N ASP A 15 4.64 7.94 22.81
CA ASP A 15 4.55 7.97 24.27
C ASP A 15 3.15 8.38 24.75
N GLN A 16 2.53 9.38 24.11
CA GLN A 16 1.14 9.75 24.37
C GLN A 16 0.18 8.62 24.01
N LEU A 17 0.42 7.93 22.90
CA LEU A 17 -0.40 6.80 22.46
C LEU A 17 -0.32 5.63 23.45
N ALA A 18 0.89 5.33 23.95
CA ALA A 18 1.14 4.30 24.95
C ALA A 18 0.50 4.62 26.32
N SER A 19 0.50 5.89 26.71
CA SER A 19 -0.06 6.38 27.99
C SER A 19 -1.55 6.73 27.94
N SER A 20 -2.20 6.54 26.79
CA SER A 20 -3.62 6.86 26.58
C SER A 20 -4.62 6.09 27.45
N GLY A 21 -4.17 5.03 28.14
CA GLY A 21 -5.03 4.13 28.91
C GLY A 21 -5.90 3.20 28.05
N LEU A 22 -5.78 3.30 26.72
CA LEU A 22 -6.51 2.47 25.76
C LEU A 22 -5.60 1.35 25.25
N ALA A 23 -5.86 0.11 25.67
CA ALA A 23 -5.05 -1.05 25.29
C ALA A 23 -4.82 -1.19 23.76
N PRO A 24 -5.81 -0.94 22.87
CA PRO A 24 -5.56 -0.97 21.44
C PRO A 24 -4.54 0.08 20.96
N LEU A 25 -4.57 1.29 21.54
CA LEU A 25 -3.67 2.38 21.18
C LEU A 25 -2.25 2.12 21.71
N ALA A 26 -2.13 1.58 22.93
CA ALA A 26 -0.85 1.12 23.46
C ALA A 26 -0.24 0.01 22.59
N GLY A 27 -1.06 -0.93 22.10
CA GLY A 27 -0.62 -1.95 21.16
C GLY A 27 -0.10 -1.37 19.84
N ILE A 28 -0.77 -0.35 19.29
CA ILE A 28 -0.29 0.37 18.10
C ILE A 28 1.06 1.04 18.37
N ALA A 29 1.22 1.67 19.54
CA ALA A 29 2.47 2.33 19.91
C ALA A 29 3.64 1.34 19.94
N THR A 30 3.42 0.16 20.52
CA THR A 30 4.41 -0.92 20.56
C THR A 30 4.78 -1.40 19.15
N ALA A 31 3.79 -1.70 18.31
CA ALA A 31 4.05 -2.16 16.95
C ALA A 31 4.82 -1.12 16.11
N LEU A 32 4.47 0.17 16.23
CA LEU A 32 5.19 1.23 15.50
C LEU A 32 6.61 1.47 16.03
N ARG A 33 6.88 1.17 17.31
CA ARG A 33 8.25 1.21 17.86
C ARG A 33 9.13 0.07 17.34
N GLU A 34 8.57 -1.12 17.14
CA GLU A 34 9.31 -2.24 16.53
C GLU A 34 9.82 -1.88 15.13
N ASP A 35 9.01 -1.16 14.35
CA ASP A 35 9.35 -0.68 13.00
C ASP A 35 9.74 0.82 12.95
N GLN A 36 10.24 1.39 14.05
CA GLN A 36 10.44 2.84 14.18
C GLN A 36 11.30 3.46 13.06
N GLN A 37 12.34 2.75 12.60
CA GLN A 37 13.16 3.24 11.49
C GLN A 37 12.36 3.36 10.19
N ALA A 38 11.54 2.35 9.87
CA ALA A 38 10.69 2.36 8.69
C ALA A 38 9.63 3.46 8.77
N VAL A 39 8.99 3.64 9.93
CA VAL A 39 7.99 4.70 10.16
C VAL A 39 8.62 6.09 10.04
N THR A 40 9.83 6.26 10.59
CA THR A 40 10.58 7.52 10.49
C THR A 40 10.92 7.85 9.05
N GLN A 41 11.46 6.88 8.30
CA GLN A 41 11.80 7.08 6.88
C GLN A 41 10.55 7.29 6.02
N GLY A 42 9.47 6.54 6.26
CA GLY A 42 8.20 6.71 5.57
C GLY A 42 7.55 8.07 5.83
N SER A 43 7.82 8.70 6.98
CA SER A 43 7.29 10.02 7.33
C SER A 43 8.22 11.18 6.93
N ALA A 44 9.52 10.92 6.73
CA ALA A 44 10.50 11.94 6.37
C ALA A 44 10.78 12.02 4.86
N THR A 45 10.40 11.00 4.10
CA THR A 45 10.66 10.90 2.67
C THR A 45 9.39 11.11 1.85
N PRO A 46 9.49 11.47 0.56
CA PRO A 46 8.32 11.56 -0.32
C PRO A 46 7.79 10.19 -0.77
N TYR A 47 8.43 9.08 -0.37
CA TYR A 47 8.07 7.75 -0.82
C TYR A 47 6.83 7.24 -0.08
N ASN A 48 5.94 6.59 -0.82
CA ASN A 48 4.76 5.95 -0.26
C ASN A 48 4.52 4.59 -0.92
N SER A 49 3.70 3.76 -0.26
CA SER A 49 3.36 2.41 -0.73
C SER A 49 2.22 2.39 -1.76
N GLY A 50 1.67 3.53 -2.18
CA GLY A 50 0.42 3.60 -2.96
C GLY A 50 0.47 2.82 -4.29
N VAL A 51 1.58 2.89 -5.02
CA VAL A 51 1.77 2.12 -6.27
C VAL A 51 1.77 0.62 -5.99
N ASN A 52 2.42 0.19 -4.90
CA ASN A 52 2.49 -1.21 -4.51
C ASN A 52 1.13 -1.71 -4.02
N GLU A 53 0.42 -0.93 -3.22
CA GLU A 53 -0.94 -1.24 -2.74
C GLU A 53 -1.95 -1.34 -3.87
N GLY A 54 -1.86 -0.47 -4.88
CA GLY A 54 -2.66 -0.57 -6.10
C GLY A 54 -2.43 -1.91 -6.82
N ARG A 55 -1.17 -2.32 -7.01
CA ARG A 55 -0.84 -3.61 -7.63
C ARG A 55 -1.29 -4.80 -6.79
N ILE A 56 -1.14 -4.75 -5.47
CA ILE A 56 -1.64 -5.78 -4.56
C ILE A 56 -3.16 -5.88 -4.65
N THR A 57 -3.86 -4.75 -4.75
CA THR A 57 -5.31 -4.69 -4.92
C THR A 57 -5.76 -5.38 -6.20
N ASP A 58 -5.04 -5.20 -7.30
CA ASP A 58 -5.32 -5.90 -8.57
C ASP A 58 -5.20 -7.41 -8.44
N VAL A 59 -4.13 -7.90 -7.79
CA VAL A 59 -3.93 -9.34 -7.54
C VAL A 59 -5.06 -9.88 -6.66
N LYS A 60 -5.39 -9.16 -5.57
CA LYS A 60 -6.50 -9.53 -4.67
C LYS A 60 -7.84 -9.56 -5.40
N LEU A 61 -8.10 -8.61 -6.29
CA LEU A 61 -9.31 -8.58 -7.11
C LEU A 61 -9.40 -9.82 -8.01
N GLN A 62 -8.33 -10.18 -8.73
CA GLN A 62 -8.31 -11.39 -9.57
C GLN A 62 -8.58 -12.65 -8.74
N LYS A 63 -7.93 -12.80 -7.59
CA LYS A 63 -8.17 -13.94 -6.68
C LYS A 63 -9.61 -14.00 -6.17
N ARG A 64 -10.24 -12.86 -5.86
CA ARG A 64 -11.63 -12.77 -5.40
C ARG A 64 -12.65 -13.09 -6.48
N ILE A 65 -12.48 -12.56 -7.71
CA ILE A 65 -13.36 -12.90 -8.86
C ILE A 65 -13.32 -14.41 -9.15
N MET A 66 -12.20 -15.07 -8.83
CA MET A 66 -12.03 -16.51 -8.99
C MET A 66 -12.41 -17.32 -7.74
N ALA A 67 -13.21 -16.73 -6.83
CA ALA A 67 -13.69 -17.36 -5.60
C ALA A 67 -12.57 -18.00 -4.75
N GLY A 68 -11.37 -17.43 -4.77
CA GLY A 68 -10.22 -17.96 -4.03
C GLY A 68 -9.58 -19.22 -4.61
N ARG A 69 -10.09 -19.79 -5.72
CA ARG A 69 -9.64 -21.10 -6.23
C ARG A 69 -8.38 -21.05 -7.11
N ALA A 70 -7.97 -19.86 -7.54
CA ALA A 70 -6.80 -19.70 -8.40
C ALA A 70 -5.48 -19.90 -7.65
N GLY A 71 -4.70 -20.91 -8.00
CA GLY A 71 -3.31 -21.06 -7.54
C GLY A 71 -2.39 -19.97 -8.10
N VAL A 72 -1.17 -19.87 -7.56
CA VAL A 72 -0.16 -18.86 -7.96
C VAL A 72 0.10 -18.83 -9.48
N PRO A 73 0.25 -19.97 -10.19
CA PRO A 73 0.48 -19.96 -11.64
C PRO A 73 -0.65 -19.25 -12.41
N LEU A 74 -1.91 -19.58 -12.08
CA LEU A 74 -3.08 -19.00 -12.75
C LEU A 74 -3.26 -17.51 -12.43
N LEU A 75 -3.01 -17.10 -11.18
CA LEU A 75 -3.00 -15.68 -10.80
C LEU A 75 -1.95 -14.89 -11.59
N ARG A 76 -0.74 -15.46 -11.78
CA ARG A 76 0.31 -14.81 -12.57
C ARG A 76 -0.15 -14.55 -14.00
N HIS A 77 -0.73 -15.54 -14.68
CA HIS A 77 -1.26 -15.37 -16.04
C HIS A 77 -2.36 -14.30 -16.10
N ARG A 78 -3.30 -14.32 -15.15
CA ARG A 78 -4.40 -13.36 -15.06
C ARG A 78 -3.91 -11.92 -14.87
N VAL A 79 -2.96 -11.71 -13.96
CA VAL A 79 -2.40 -10.38 -13.68
C VAL A 79 -1.65 -9.83 -14.89
N VAL A 80 -0.83 -10.65 -15.55
CA VAL A 80 -0.13 -10.24 -16.78
C VAL A 80 -1.12 -9.90 -17.89
N LEU A 81 -2.17 -10.72 -18.08
CA LEU A 81 -3.22 -10.45 -19.05
C LEU A 81 -3.93 -9.11 -18.78
N ILE A 82 -4.37 -8.88 -17.54
CA ILE A 82 -5.05 -7.62 -17.18
C ILE A 82 -4.13 -6.42 -17.34
N ALA A 83 -2.86 -6.52 -16.94
CA ALA A 83 -1.88 -5.46 -17.13
C ALA A 83 -1.65 -5.17 -18.62
N HIS A 84 -1.60 -6.19 -19.47
CA HIS A 84 -1.51 -6.04 -20.93
C HIS A 84 -2.75 -5.34 -21.51
N LEU A 85 -3.95 -5.77 -21.14
CA LEU A 85 -5.20 -5.17 -21.60
C LEU A 85 -5.30 -3.70 -21.17
N ARG A 86 -4.96 -3.38 -19.92
CA ARG A 86 -4.96 -1.99 -19.43
C ARG A 86 -4.02 -1.10 -20.23
N ARG A 87 -2.81 -1.56 -20.55
CA ARG A 87 -1.88 -0.80 -21.42
C ARG A 87 -2.45 -0.60 -22.82
N ARG A 88 -3.08 -1.63 -23.39
CA ARG A 88 -3.63 -1.58 -24.74
C ARG A 88 -4.82 -0.64 -24.87
N TYR A 89 -5.69 -0.58 -23.86
CA TYR A 89 -6.87 0.28 -23.86
C TYR A 89 -6.64 1.66 -23.23
N ALA A 90 -5.51 1.90 -22.55
CA ALA A 90 -5.13 3.22 -22.03
C ALA A 90 -4.48 4.13 -23.08
N ALA A 91 -4.03 3.59 -24.23
CA ALA A 91 -3.55 4.41 -25.34
C ALA A 91 -4.76 5.09 -26.01
N PRO A 92 -4.74 6.42 -26.26
CA PRO A 92 -5.81 7.07 -27.00
C PRO A 92 -5.85 6.47 -28.41
N ALA A 93 -7.06 6.17 -28.89
CA ALA A 93 -7.31 5.84 -30.29
C ALA A 93 -6.96 7.06 -31.16
N THR A 94 -5.68 7.25 -31.45
CA THR A 94 -5.17 8.33 -32.32
C THR A 94 -4.25 7.72 -33.35
N ALA A 95 -4.87 7.30 -34.45
CA ALA A 95 -4.34 7.35 -35.81
C ALA A 95 -5.39 6.73 -36.74
N ALA A 96 -6.41 7.51 -37.11
CA ALA A 96 -7.15 7.24 -38.34
C ALA A 96 -6.30 7.77 -39.51
N PRO A 97 -5.96 6.96 -40.52
CA PRO A 97 -5.24 7.45 -41.68
C PRO A 97 -6.15 8.38 -42.50
N ARG A 98 -5.58 9.51 -42.96
CA ARG A 98 -6.17 10.41 -43.96
C ARG A 98 -6.23 9.74 -45.32
#